data_AF-A0A1S5Y071-F1
#
_entry.id   AF-A0A1S5Y071-F1
#
_cell.length_a   1.000
_cell.length_b   1.000
_cell.length_c   1.000
_cell.angle_alpha   90.00
_cell.angle_beta   90.00
_cell.angle_gamma   90.00
#
_symmetry.space_group_name_H-M   'P 1'
#
loop_
_entity.id
_entity.type
_entity.pdbx_description
1 polymer ?
#
loop_
_entity_poly.entity_id
_entity_poly.type
_entity_poly.pdbx_seq_one_letter_code
_entity_poly.pdbx_strand_id
1 'polypeptide(L)'
;MAAAKLIVERVLPKRLCRPLDGLVLPPINTVADACDALQAITNAVLAGVLSAEEGTHLSSVIETHRRMIETAEVVARLERLERLSETK
;
A
#
# COMPACT_ATOMS: atom_id res chain seq x y z
N MET A 1 22.18 -9.69 -28.44
CA MET A 1 20.95 -8.93 -28.79
C MET A 1 20.77 -7.67 -27.93
N ALA A 2 21.81 -6.82 -27.78
CA ALA A 2 21.72 -5.60 -26.95
C ALA A 2 21.11 -4.41 -27.72
N ALA A 3 21.46 -4.26 -29.00
CA ALA A 3 20.97 -3.18 -29.85
C ALA A 3 19.45 -3.24 -30.08
N ALA A 4 18.89 -4.43 -30.31
CA ALA A 4 17.45 -4.62 -30.48
C ALA A 4 16.65 -4.24 -29.21
N LYS A 5 17.15 -4.61 -28.02
CA LYS A 5 16.54 -4.23 -26.74
C LYS A 5 16.49 -2.71 -26.55
N LEU A 6 17.60 -2.03 -26.86
CA LEU A 6 17.73 -0.58 -26.74
C LEU A 6 16.78 0.18 -27.69
N ILE A 7 16.59 -0.34 -28.90
CA ILE A 7 15.64 0.23 -29.87
C ILE A 7 14.21 0.07 -29.35
N VAL A 8 13.84 -1.11 -28.86
CA VAL A 8 12.48 -1.38 -28.34
C VAL A 8 12.17 -0.53 -27.11
N GLU A 9 13.09 -0.43 -26.15
CA GLU A 9 12.91 0.39 -24.93
C GLU A 9 12.77 1.89 -25.23
N ARG A 10 13.25 2.36 -26.39
CA ARG A 10 13.19 3.76 -26.79
C ARG A 10 11.98 4.08 -27.67
N VAL A 11 11.49 3.10 -28.44
CA VAL A 11 10.31 3.24 -29.30
C VAL A 11 9.02 2.96 -28.53
N LEU A 12 8.99 1.95 -27.67
CA LEU A 12 7.87 1.72 -26.76
C LEU A 12 8.09 2.50 -25.46
N PRO A 13 7.20 3.43 -25.08
CA PRO A 13 7.25 4.00 -23.75
C PRO A 13 7.10 2.85 -22.73
N LYS A 14 8.00 2.81 -21.74
CA LYS A 14 7.81 1.93 -20.58
C LYS A 14 6.40 2.21 -20.04
N ARG A 15 5.56 1.19 -19.88
CA ARG A 15 4.24 1.36 -19.23
C ARG A 15 4.50 1.85 -17.81
N LEU A 16 4.51 3.17 -17.61
CA LEU A 16 4.81 3.78 -16.31
C LEU A 16 3.61 3.70 -15.38
N CYS A 17 2.41 3.98 -15.89
CA CYS A 17 1.14 3.85 -15.17
C CYS A 17 -0.02 3.92 -16.17
N ARG A 18 -1.10 3.21 -15.87
CA ARG A 18 -2.43 3.49 -16.42
C ARG A 18 -3.31 4.05 -15.30
N PRO A 19 -4.34 4.86 -15.61
CA PRO A 19 -5.38 5.14 -14.62
C PRO A 19 -5.99 3.81 -14.13
N LEU A 20 -6.09 3.67 -12.82
CA LEU A 20 -6.67 2.49 -12.17
C LEU A 20 -8.18 2.63 -12.09
N ASP A 21 -8.81 2.73 -13.26
CA ASP A 21 -10.26 2.91 -13.37
C ASP A 21 -10.97 1.68 -12.78
N GLY A 22 -11.80 1.91 -11.76
CA GLY A 22 -12.59 0.86 -11.09
C GLY A 22 -11.93 0.21 -9.86
N LEU A 23 -10.71 0.61 -9.48
CA LEU A 23 -10.14 0.19 -8.20
C LEU A 23 -10.68 1.07 -7.08
N VAL A 24 -11.58 0.52 -6.26
CA VAL A 24 -12.05 1.17 -5.03
C VAL A 24 -11.40 0.48 -3.85
N LEU A 25 -10.56 1.21 -3.12
CA LEU A 25 -9.96 0.74 -1.88
C LEU A 25 -10.86 1.12 -0.70
N PRO A 26 -11.06 0.22 0.28
CA PRO A 26 -11.78 0.56 1.49
C PRO A 26 -11.00 1.62 2.30
N PRO A 27 -11.70 2.47 3.08
CA PRO A 27 -11.04 3.43 3.95
C PRO A 27 -10.22 2.70 5.03
N ILE A 28 -8.99 3.13 5.27
CA ILE A 28 -8.10 2.51 6.25
C ILE A 28 -8.04 3.41 7.49
N ASN A 29 -8.87 3.11 8.49
CA ASN A 29 -8.91 3.84 9.76
C ASN A 29 -8.24 3.06 10.89
N THR A 30 -8.30 1.73 10.82
CA THR A 30 -7.72 0.81 11.79
C THR A 30 -6.68 -0.10 11.16
N VAL A 31 -5.88 -0.75 12.00
CA VAL A 31 -4.92 -1.77 11.55
C VAL A 31 -5.63 -2.95 10.88
N ALA A 32 -6.85 -3.30 11.31
CA ALA A 32 -7.63 -4.37 10.71
C ALA A 32 -8.09 -4.04 9.28
N ASP A 33 -8.47 -2.78 9.03
CA ASP A 33 -8.89 -2.32 7.71
C ASP A 33 -7.77 -2.43 6.67
N ALA A 34 -6.50 -2.40 7.11
CA ALA A 34 -5.35 -2.59 6.21
C ALA A 34 -5.32 -4.01 5.62
N CYS A 35 -5.80 -5.03 6.35
CA CYS A 35 -5.92 -6.39 5.83
C CYS A 35 -6.98 -6.49 4.74
N ASP A 36 -8.14 -5.83 4.93
CA ASP A 36 -9.22 -5.80 3.95
C ASP A 36 -8.79 -5.06 2.67
N ALA A 37 -8.05 -3.97 2.82
CA ALA A 37 -7.47 -3.23 1.70
C ALA A 37 -6.45 -4.07 0.92
N LEU A 38 -5.59 -4.83 1.62
CA LEU A 38 -4.63 -5.73 0.99
C LEU A 38 -5.31 -6.91 0.28
N GLN A 39 -6.40 -7.42 0.84
CA GLN A 39 -7.23 -8.44 0.20
C GLN A 39 -7.85 -7.92 -1.10
N ALA A 40 -8.38 -6.69 -1.08
CA ALA A 40 -8.93 -6.04 -2.28
C ALA A 40 -7.88 -5.90 -3.39
N ILE A 41 -6.65 -5.49 -3.05
CA ILE A 41 -5.53 -5.43 -4.01
C ILE A 41 -5.22 -6.82 -4.57
N THR A 42 -5.10 -7.82 -3.70
CA THR A 42 -4.76 -9.19 -4.11
C THR A 42 -5.80 -9.74 -5.08
N ASN A 43 -7.09 -9.53 -4.79
CA ASN A 43 -8.18 -9.93 -5.67
C ASN A 43 -8.12 -9.18 -7.01
N ALA A 44 -7.82 -7.89 -7.02
CA ALA A 44 -7.68 -7.11 -8.25
C ALA A 44 -6.48 -7.55 -9.11
N VAL A 45 -5.38 -8.00 -8.49
CA VAL A 45 -4.25 -8.62 -9.20
C VAL A 45 -4.66 -9.96 -9.81
N LEU A 46 -5.33 -10.82 -9.05
CA LEU A 46 -5.80 -12.12 -9.53
C LEU A 46 -6.85 -12.00 -10.65
N ALA A 47 -7.70 -10.96 -10.60
CA ALA A 47 -8.67 -10.64 -11.64
C ALA A 47 -8.04 -10.03 -12.90
N GLY A 48 -6.74 -9.74 -12.91
CA GLY A 48 -6.05 -9.08 -14.02
C GLY A 48 -6.34 -7.58 -14.16
N VAL A 49 -7.07 -6.99 -13.19
CA VAL A 49 -7.35 -5.55 -13.12
C VAL A 49 -6.10 -4.77 -12.70
N LEU A 50 -5.19 -5.40 -11.95
CA LEU A 50 -3.87 -4.88 -11.60
C LEU A 50 -2.77 -5.81 -12.09
N SER A 51 -1.64 -5.24 -12.48
CA SER A 51 -0.40 -6.01 -12.63
C SER A 51 0.21 -6.33 -11.26
N ALA A 52 1.04 -7.37 -11.19
CA ALA A 52 1.77 -7.72 -9.97
C ALA A 52 2.70 -6.59 -9.49
N GLU A 53 3.31 -5.84 -10.41
CA GLU A 53 4.13 -4.67 -10.07
C GLU A 53 3.28 -3.56 -9.42
N GLU A 54 2.14 -3.21 -10.03
CA GLU A 54 1.20 -2.20 -9.47
C GLU A 54 0.68 -2.64 -8.09
N GLY A 55 0.30 -3.91 -7.94
CA GLY A 55 -0.13 -4.48 -6.66
C GLY A 55 0.93 -4.38 -5.57
N THR A 56 2.21 -4.64 -5.91
CA THR A 56 3.33 -4.49 -4.98
C THR A 56 3.52 -3.03 -4.56
N HIS A 57 3.42 -2.08 -5.49
CA HIS A 57 3.54 -0.65 -5.20
C HIS A 57 2.41 -0.20 -4.26
N LEU A 58 1.16 -0.55 -4.56
CA LEU A 58 0.02 -0.21 -3.70
C LEU A 58 0.11 -0.84 -2.31
N SER A 59 0.57 -2.09 -2.23
CA SER A 59 0.74 -2.80 -0.95
C SER A 59 1.77 -2.09 -0.06
N SER A 60 2.82 -1.51 -0.64
CA SER A 60 3.82 -0.73 0.12
C SER A 60 3.26 0.58 0.70
N VAL A 61 2.36 1.24 -0.04
CA VAL A 61 1.65 2.44 0.44
C VAL A 61 0.75 2.09 1.63
N ILE A 62 0.00 0.98 1.52
CA ILE A 62 -0.85 0.51 2.61
C ILE A 62 -0.03 0.14 3.85
N GLU A 63 1.08 -0.57 3.67
CA GLU A 63 1.97 -0.91 4.79
C GLU A 63 2.49 0.34 5.51
N THR A 64 2.84 1.38 4.75
CA THR A 64 3.27 2.65 5.34
C THR A 64 2.16 3.29 6.15
N HIS A 65 0.92 3.31 5.63
CA HIS A 65 -0.24 3.82 6.35
C HIS A 65 -0.57 3.00 7.61
N ARG A 66 -0.53 1.68 7.52
CA ARG A 66 -0.71 0.77 8.66
C ARG A 66 0.29 1.06 9.78
N ARG A 67 1.56 1.27 9.43
CA ARG A 67 2.63 1.62 10.40
C ARG A 67 2.39 2.97 11.06
N MET A 68 1.87 3.96 10.32
CA MET A 68 1.53 5.26 10.90
C MET A 68 0.43 5.13 11.97
N ILE A 69 -0.64 4.38 11.66
CA ILE A 69 -1.74 4.11 12.61
C ILE A 69 -1.20 3.38 13.85
N GLU A 70 -0.47 2.29 13.65
CA GLU A 70 0.09 1.49 14.75
C GLU A 70 1.01 2.33 15.65
N THR A 71 1.86 3.17 15.06
CA THR A 71 2.74 4.05 15.83
C THR A 71 1.92 5.05 16.65
N ALA A 72 0.89 5.66 16.07
CA ALA A 72 0.02 6.60 16.78
C ALA A 72 -0.72 5.93 17.94
N GLU A 73 -1.26 4.72 17.74
CA GLU A 73 -1.94 3.95 18.78
C GLU A 73 -0.99 3.58 19.94
N VAL A 74 0.22 3.14 19.61
CA VAL A 74 1.24 2.79 20.61
C VAL A 74 1.64 4.02 21.43
N VAL A 75 1.89 5.16 20.79
CA VAL A 75 2.21 6.42 21.49
C VAL A 75 1.07 6.82 22.42
N ALA A 76 -0.18 6.83 21.93
CA ALA A 76 -1.33 7.19 22.75
C ALA A 76 -1.53 6.27 23.96
N ARG A 77 -1.18 4.98 23.83
CA ARG A 77 -1.24 4.02 24.93
C ARG A 77 -0.10 4.23 25.92
N LEU A 78 1.11 4.52 25.46
CA LEU A 78 2.26 4.85 26.32
C LEU A 78 1.98 6.07 27.17
N GLU A 79 1.56 7.18 26.56
CA GLU A 79 1.24 8.41 27.31
C GLU A 79 0.15 8.19 28.36
N ARG A 80 -0.84 7.32 28.07
CA ARG A 80 -1.90 6.99 29.01
C ARG A 80 -1.35 6.25 30.22
N LEU A 81 -0.40 5.33 30.00
CA LEU A 81 0.27 4.60 31.08
C LEU A 81 1.18 5.52 31.89
N GLU A 82 1.93 6.40 31.23
CA GLU A 82 2.80 7.39 31.87
C GLU A 82 2.01 8.31 32.81
N ARG A 83 0.90 8.89 32.33
CA ARG A 83 -0.01 9.70 33.17
C ARG A 83 -0.52 8.94 34.40
N LEU A 84 -0.88 7.66 34.25
CA LEU A 84 -1.34 6.84 35.38
C LEU A 84 -0.22 6.53 36.37
N SER A 85 1.03 6.40 35.90
CA SER A 85 2.20 6.15 36.75
C SER A 85 2.67 7.40 37.51
N GLU A 86 2.56 8.58 36.92
CA GLU A 86 2.92 9.86 37.56
C GLU A 86 1.93 10.31 38.63
N THR A 87 0.69 9.80 38.58
CA THR A 87 -0.36 10.16 39.56
C THR A 87 -0.24 9.33 40.86
N LYS A 88 0.81 8.51 41.02
CA LYS A 88 1.00 7.57 42.14
C LYS A 88 2.29 7.84 42.89
#